data_AF-A0A2N9EWU7-F1
#
_entry.id   AF-A0A2N9EWU7-F1
#
_cell.length_a   1.000
_cell.length_b   1.000
_cell.length_c   1.000
_cell.angle_alpha   90.00
_cell.angle_beta   90.00
_cell.angle_gamma   90.00
#
_symmetry.space_group_name_H-M   'P 1'
#
loop_
_entity.id
_entity.type
_entity.pdbx_description
1 polymer ?
#
loop_
_entity_poly.entity_id
_entity_poly.type
_entity_poly.pdbx_seq_one_letter_code
_entity_poly.pdbx_strand_id
1 'polypeptide(L)'
;MSEVHAGLIDLASSSGIKPKTAHELMSREAGGRANLRYTDRDQKNYLRTRRQRNLMYGEAGCLLRYFQQQLNKNPSFHYAVQLDSEEQITNIFWADARMLIDYANFGDVITFDTTYGTNNALRPLEVFIGFNHHRGVVVFGAALLYDETAIESFKWLFESFLDAHADKKPKTIFTDQDPAMAKALNEVMPNTWHGLYTWHIMQNGIKHLWNLVKDGSSLLQVFKTCMFEYEDENEFEKSWEEMIDKYATHDHSWLDGIYKLKKKWAKCYMKNTFTLGVRSTQLSESLNGDLKAYLKSDLDIVQFFEHFERVVEQKRHKELEAEFNARQKFPKLSLKNSPLLQQAVQVYTPAIFKIFQD
;
A
#
# COMPACT_ATOMS: atom_id res chain seq x y z
N MET A 1 -3.26 -8.61 40.23
CA MET A 1 -2.38 -8.73 39.05
C MET A 1 -1.19 -7.79 39.27
N SER A 2 0.04 -8.27 39.12
CA SER A 2 1.24 -7.41 39.30
C SER A 2 1.52 -6.59 38.03
N GLU A 3 2.32 -5.53 38.15
CA GLU A 3 2.73 -4.69 37.01
C GLU A 3 3.45 -5.49 35.90
N VAL A 4 4.30 -6.45 36.28
CA VAL A 4 4.97 -7.34 35.32
C VAL A 4 3.96 -8.15 34.51
N HIS A 5 2.92 -8.70 35.16
CA HIS A 5 1.87 -9.44 34.45
C HIS A 5 1.03 -8.53 33.56
N ALA A 6 0.73 -7.31 34.02
CA ALA A 6 0.02 -6.32 33.21
C ALA A 6 0.81 -5.95 31.95
N GLY A 7 2.11 -5.69 32.09
CA GLY A 7 3.01 -5.40 30.97
C GLY A 7 3.10 -6.55 29.95
N LEU A 8 3.16 -7.80 30.42
CA LEU A 8 3.14 -8.98 29.53
C LEU A 8 1.80 -9.16 28.82
N ILE A 9 0.68 -8.93 29.51
CA ILE A 9 -0.65 -8.94 28.91
C ILE A 9 -0.77 -7.83 27.85
N ASP A 10 -0.23 -6.64 28.14
CA ASP A 10 -0.22 -5.52 27.22
C ASP A 10 0.64 -5.81 25.99
N LEU A 11 1.83 -6.39 26.16
CA LEU A 11 2.71 -6.81 25.09
C LEU A 11 2.07 -7.90 24.22
N ALA A 12 1.45 -8.92 24.83
CA ALA A 12 0.77 -9.98 24.09
C ALA A 12 -0.45 -9.43 23.32
N SER A 13 -1.22 -8.53 23.94
CA SER A 13 -2.37 -7.89 23.30
C SER A 13 -1.95 -6.98 22.17
N SER A 14 -0.93 -6.14 22.36
CA SER A 14 -0.43 -5.31 21.29
C SER A 14 0.09 -6.24 20.20
N SER A 15 0.77 -7.36 20.53
CA SER A 15 1.26 -8.45 19.63
C SER A 15 0.19 -9.18 18.80
N GLY A 16 -1.09 -8.83 18.91
CA GLY A 16 -2.18 -9.51 18.21
C GLY A 16 -2.46 -10.93 18.72
N ILE A 17 -1.82 -11.34 19.82
CA ILE A 17 -2.01 -12.66 20.41
C ILE A 17 -3.37 -12.67 21.09
N LYS A 18 -4.24 -13.60 20.67
CA LYS A 18 -5.56 -13.76 21.28
C LYS A 18 -5.41 -13.97 22.79
N PRO A 19 -6.24 -13.33 23.65
CA PRO A 19 -6.07 -13.40 25.11
C PRO A 19 -5.93 -14.82 25.66
N LYS A 20 -6.71 -15.78 25.10
CA LYS A 20 -6.64 -17.20 25.49
C LYS A 20 -5.29 -17.84 25.13
N THR A 21 -4.73 -17.52 23.96
CA THR A 21 -3.41 -17.99 23.53
C THR A 21 -2.30 -17.36 24.37
N ALA A 22 -2.42 -16.07 24.69
CA ALA A 22 -1.50 -15.36 25.56
C ALA A 22 -1.51 -15.94 26.99
N HIS A 23 -2.70 -16.23 27.53
CA HIS A 23 -2.85 -16.86 28.84
C HIS A 23 -2.21 -18.24 28.90
N GLU A 24 -2.42 -19.06 27.86
CA GLU A 24 -1.83 -20.39 27.76
C GLU A 24 -0.29 -20.32 27.65
N LEU A 25 0.23 -19.39 26.84
CA LEU A 25 1.68 -19.15 26.73
C LEU A 25 2.28 -18.78 28.09
N MET A 26 1.70 -17.79 28.78
CA MET A 26 2.16 -17.35 30.09
C MET A 26 1.99 -18.42 31.16
N SER A 27 0.94 -19.24 31.07
CA SER A 27 0.75 -20.40 31.95
C SER A 27 1.86 -21.43 31.79
N ARG A 28 2.31 -21.69 30.57
CA ARG A 28 3.43 -22.63 30.31
C ARG A 28 4.75 -22.08 30.81
N GLU A 29 5.03 -20.80 30.57
CA GLU A 29 6.21 -20.09 31.10
C GLU A 29 6.26 -20.16 32.64
N ALA A 30 5.11 -20.03 33.31
CA ALA A 30 5.02 -20.15 34.76
C ALA A 30 5.12 -21.59 35.29
N GLY A 31 5.26 -22.60 34.43
CA GLY A 31 5.28 -24.02 34.81
C GLY A 31 3.90 -24.62 35.12
N GLY A 32 2.83 -24.00 34.63
CA GLY A 32 1.45 -24.46 34.76
C GLY A 32 0.49 -23.36 35.21
N ARG A 33 -0.80 -23.55 34.93
CA ARG A 33 -1.87 -22.58 35.27
C ARG A 33 -1.95 -22.26 36.77
N ALA A 34 -1.65 -23.24 37.63
CA ALA A 34 -1.65 -23.07 39.08
C ALA A 34 -0.58 -22.09 39.58
N ASN A 35 0.49 -21.89 38.81
CA ASN A 35 1.59 -20.99 39.15
C ASN A 35 1.37 -19.56 38.61
N LEU A 36 0.36 -19.36 37.76
CA LEU A 36 0.01 -18.06 37.21
C LEU A 36 -0.84 -17.28 38.22
N ARG A 37 -0.38 -16.08 38.59
CA ARG A 37 -1.02 -15.27 39.66
C ARG A 37 -2.26 -14.50 39.21
N TYR A 38 -2.87 -14.89 38.08
CA TYR A 38 -4.10 -14.29 37.55
C TYR A 38 -4.80 -15.31 36.65
N THR A 39 -6.12 -15.17 36.52
CA THR A 39 -6.96 -16.06 35.71
C THR A 39 -7.22 -15.49 34.31
N ASP A 40 -7.71 -16.34 33.39
CA ASP A 40 -8.27 -15.92 32.10
C ASP A 40 -9.28 -14.77 32.24
N ARG A 41 -10.10 -14.81 33.31
CA ARG A 41 -11.11 -13.79 33.58
C ARG A 41 -10.47 -12.48 34.01
N ASP A 42 -9.42 -12.53 34.83
CA ASP A 42 -8.69 -11.34 35.27
C ASP A 42 -8.01 -10.64 34.08
N GLN A 43 -7.40 -11.40 33.17
CA GLN A 43 -6.82 -10.87 31.94
C GLN A 43 -7.87 -10.20 31.06
N LYS A 44 -9.03 -10.84 30.85
CA LYS A 44 -10.14 -10.24 30.09
C LYS A 44 -10.67 -8.97 30.76
N ASN A 45 -10.84 -8.98 32.09
CA ASN A 45 -11.30 -7.82 32.85
C ASN A 45 -10.30 -6.67 32.78
N TYR A 46 -9.00 -6.96 32.87
CA TYR A 46 -7.94 -5.98 32.72
C TYR A 46 -7.97 -5.33 31.34
N LEU A 47 -7.96 -6.12 30.26
CA LEU A 47 -8.05 -5.62 28.88
C LEU A 47 -9.33 -4.81 28.64
N ARG A 48 -10.47 -5.27 29.19
CA ARG A 48 -11.74 -4.52 29.13
C ARG A 48 -11.64 -3.18 29.83
N THR A 49 -11.07 -3.15 31.05
CA THR A 49 -10.90 -1.92 31.83
C THR A 49 -9.95 -0.96 31.12
N ARG A 50 -8.88 -1.47 30.51
CA ARG A 50 -7.95 -0.67 29.71
C ARG A 50 -8.65 -0.04 28.51
N ARG A 51 -9.42 -0.82 27.75
CA ARG A 51 -10.26 -0.31 26.65
C ARG A 51 -11.25 0.75 27.14
N GLN A 52 -11.90 0.53 28.29
CA GLN A 52 -12.80 1.52 28.88
C GLN A 52 -12.11 2.81 29.30
N ARG A 53 -10.86 2.76 29.79
CA ARG A 53 -10.07 3.98 30.04
C ARG A 53 -9.72 4.71 28.77
N ASN A 54 -9.43 4.01 27.68
CA ASN A 54 -9.23 4.63 26.38
C ASN A 54 -10.52 5.31 25.91
N LEU A 55 -11.67 4.64 26.06
CA LEU A 55 -12.98 5.22 25.74
C LEU A 55 -13.32 6.49 26.54
N MET A 56 -12.80 6.67 27.78
CA MET A 56 -13.00 7.90 28.56
C MET A 56 -12.40 9.16 27.91
N TYR A 57 -11.38 9.03 27.07
CA TYR A 57 -10.78 10.15 26.34
C TYR A 57 -11.47 10.44 24.99
N GLY A 58 -12.42 9.59 24.58
CA GLY A 58 -12.93 9.56 23.21
C GLY A 58 -11.88 9.11 22.19
N GLU A 59 -12.30 8.86 20.95
CA GLU A 59 -11.42 8.44 19.85
C GLU A 59 -10.38 9.54 19.52
N ALA A 60 -10.81 10.79 19.46
CA ALA A 60 -9.95 11.95 19.22
C ALA A 60 -8.86 12.11 20.29
N GLY A 61 -9.20 11.97 21.58
CA GLY A 61 -8.23 12.06 22.67
C GLY A 61 -7.21 10.92 22.66
N CYS A 62 -7.63 9.71 22.29
CA CYS A 62 -6.71 8.58 22.11
C CYS A 62 -5.75 8.81 20.94
N LEU A 63 -6.25 9.31 19.81
CA LEU A 63 -5.47 9.62 18.63
C LEU A 63 -4.41 10.70 18.91
N LEU A 64 -4.82 11.82 19.51
CA LEU A 64 -3.91 12.91 19.85
C LEU A 64 -2.80 12.45 20.80
N ARG A 65 -3.14 11.64 21.81
CA ARG A 65 -2.15 11.06 22.70
C ARG A 65 -1.18 10.12 21.97
N TYR A 66 -1.67 9.32 21.04
CA TYR A 66 -0.81 8.45 20.22
C TYR A 66 0.18 9.29 19.39
N PHE A 67 -0.29 10.32 18.68
CA PHE A 67 0.60 11.19 17.90
C PHE A 67 1.61 11.97 18.75
N GLN A 68 1.21 12.46 19.93
CA GLN A 68 2.15 13.06 20.88
C GLN A 68 3.24 12.07 21.32
N GLN A 69 2.87 10.81 21.56
CA GLN A 69 3.86 9.77 21.90
C GLN A 69 4.79 9.46 20.73
N GLN A 70 4.28 9.46 19.49
CA GLN A 70 5.10 9.28 18.29
C GLN A 70 6.09 10.44 18.12
N LEU A 71 5.64 11.69 18.25
CA LEU A 71 6.52 12.86 18.20
C LEU A 71 7.62 12.83 19.27
N ASN A 72 7.31 12.40 20.49
CA ASN A 72 8.30 12.30 21.56
C ASN A 72 9.39 11.24 21.27
N LYS A 73 9.04 10.15 20.58
CA LYS A 73 9.97 9.08 20.19
C LYS A 73 10.72 9.41 18.90
N ASN A 74 10.04 10.09 17.99
CA ASN A 74 10.49 10.42 16.65
C ASN A 74 10.10 11.88 16.34
N PRO A 75 11.01 12.84 16.59
CA PRO A 75 10.73 14.27 16.36
C PRO A 75 10.41 14.63 14.90
N SER A 76 10.73 13.76 13.95
CA SER A 76 10.41 13.94 12.52
C SER A 76 9.15 13.18 12.08
N PHE A 77 8.40 12.60 13.01
CA PHE A 77 7.08 12.07 12.73
C PHE A 77 6.16 13.20 12.26
N HIS A 78 5.53 13.01 11.12
CA HIS A 78 4.57 13.94 10.54
C HIS A 78 3.17 13.35 10.63
N TYR A 79 2.18 14.16 11.01
CA TYR A 79 0.79 13.82 10.84
C TYR A 79 -0.04 15.05 10.48
N ALA A 80 -1.17 14.81 9.79
CA ALA A 80 -2.18 15.81 9.50
C ALA A 80 -3.57 15.25 9.83
N VAL A 81 -4.47 16.11 10.30
CA VAL A 81 -5.85 15.75 10.64
C VAL A 81 -6.79 16.75 10.00
N GLN A 82 -7.79 16.24 9.27
CA GLN A 82 -8.90 17.04 8.76
C GLN A 82 -10.12 16.89 9.66
N LEU A 83 -10.80 18.00 9.92
CA LEU A 83 -12.06 18.04 10.65
C LEU A 83 -13.19 18.46 9.71
N ASP A 84 -14.41 17.96 9.96
CA ASP A 84 -15.62 18.48 9.31
C ASP A 84 -16.17 19.73 10.03
N SER A 85 -17.33 20.20 9.57
CA SER A 85 -18.03 21.36 10.15
C SER A 85 -18.53 21.15 11.59
N GLU A 86 -18.58 19.90 12.06
CA GLU A 86 -18.97 19.53 13.43
C GLU A 86 -17.75 19.17 14.29
N GLU A 87 -16.55 19.56 13.84
CA GLU A 87 -15.27 19.30 14.48
C GLU A 87 -14.97 17.80 14.67
N GLN A 88 -15.60 16.93 13.89
CA GLN A 88 -15.31 15.49 13.90
C GLN A 88 -14.15 15.17 12.96
N ILE A 89 -13.31 14.22 13.36
CA ILE A 89 -12.15 13.79 12.57
C ILE A 89 -12.63 13.01 11.34
N THR A 90 -12.39 13.58 10.17
CA THR A 90 -12.68 12.94 8.88
C THR A 90 -11.46 12.18 8.39
N ASN A 91 -10.38 12.88 8.06
CA ASN A 91 -9.22 12.31 7.43
C ASN A 91 -7.98 12.42 8.32
N ILE A 92 -7.12 11.41 8.27
CA ILE A 92 -5.89 11.33 9.06
C ILE A 92 -4.77 10.89 8.12
N PHE A 93 -3.67 11.62 8.08
CA PHE A 93 -2.45 11.25 7.36
C PHE A 93 -1.29 11.15 8.35
N TRP A 94 -0.37 10.21 8.13
CA TRP A 94 0.86 10.11 8.91
C TRP A 94 2.03 9.53 8.12
N ALA A 95 3.23 9.93 8.51
CA ALA A 95 4.49 9.39 8.03
C ALA A 95 5.55 9.47 9.14
N ASP A 96 6.31 8.39 9.35
CA ASP A 96 7.47 8.44 10.26
C ASP A 96 8.73 8.94 9.54
N ALA A 97 9.76 9.32 10.30
CA ALA A 97 11.03 9.80 9.75
C ALA A 97 11.63 8.95 8.64
N ARG A 98 11.51 7.61 8.74
CA ARG A 98 12.10 6.71 7.74
C ARG A 98 11.26 6.72 6.46
N MET A 99 9.94 6.80 6.56
CA MET A 99 9.06 7.00 5.40
C MET A 99 9.42 8.30 4.63
N LEU A 100 9.71 9.39 5.36
CA LEU A 100 10.14 10.66 4.76
C LEU A 100 11.48 10.51 4.01
N ILE A 101 12.48 9.88 4.65
CA ILE A 101 13.79 9.63 4.04
C ILE A 101 13.67 8.70 2.83
N ASP A 102 12.87 7.64 2.95
CA ASP A 102 12.69 6.67 1.87
C ASP A 102 12.01 7.34 0.66
N TYR A 103 11.04 8.22 0.85
CA TYR A 103 10.44 8.97 -0.25
C TYR A 103 11.42 9.95 -0.89
N ALA A 104 12.26 10.61 -0.09
CA ALA A 104 13.31 11.49 -0.61
C ALA A 104 14.25 10.73 -1.58
N ASN A 105 14.55 9.45 -1.31
CA ASN A 105 15.42 8.61 -2.14
C ASN A 105 14.69 7.88 -3.28
N PHE A 106 13.47 7.39 -3.04
CA PHE A 106 12.80 6.42 -3.89
C PHE A 106 11.44 6.87 -4.44
N GLY A 107 10.96 8.05 -4.04
CA GLY A 107 9.64 8.59 -4.36
C GLY A 107 9.39 9.05 -5.80
N ASP A 108 10.28 8.73 -6.74
CA ASP A 108 10.12 9.12 -8.15
C ASP A 108 8.94 8.41 -8.82
N VAL A 109 8.68 7.16 -8.43
CA VAL A 109 7.53 6.38 -8.88
C VAL A 109 6.83 5.83 -7.66
N ILE A 110 5.56 6.19 -7.51
CA ILE A 110 4.73 5.71 -6.41
C ILE A 110 3.48 5.00 -6.93
N THR A 111 2.99 4.11 -6.10
CA THR A 111 1.71 3.42 -6.25
C THR A 111 0.86 3.83 -5.06
N PHE A 112 -0.39 4.12 -5.33
CA PHE A 112 -1.39 4.48 -4.35
C PHE A 112 -2.58 3.53 -4.58
N ASP A 113 -2.99 2.83 -3.53
CA ASP A 113 -4.06 1.83 -3.60
C ASP A 113 -4.85 1.82 -2.29
N THR A 114 -6.17 1.76 -2.44
CA THR A 114 -7.12 1.79 -1.33
C THR A 114 -7.34 0.39 -0.77
N THR A 115 -7.20 0.25 0.55
CA THR A 115 -7.54 -0.99 1.26
C THR A 115 -8.82 -0.85 2.06
N TYR A 116 -9.77 -1.78 1.79
CA TYR A 116 -11.08 -1.79 2.44
C TYR A 116 -11.01 -1.94 3.96
N GLY A 117 -11.74 -1.08 4.67
CA GLY A 117 -12.29 -1.23 6.02
C GLY A 117 -11.40 -1.97 7.03
N THR A 118 -10.29 -1.35 7.43
CA THR A 118 -9.25 -2.02 8.23
C THR A 118 -9.36 -1.81 9.74
N ASN A 119 -10.39 -1.08 10.19
CA ASN A 119 -10.63 -0.75 11.59
C ASN A 119 -12.12 -0.79 11.97
N ASN A 120 -12.44 -0.60 13.25
CA ASN A 120 -13.81 -0.63 13.79
C ASN A 120 -14.74 0.42 13.18
N ALA A 121 -14.20 1.53 12.70
CA ALA A 121 -14.94 2.58 12.02
C ALA A 121 -15.10 2.31 10.52
N LEU A 122 -14.59 1.18 10.02
CA LEU A 122 -14.58 0.78 8.62
C LEU A 122 -13.94 1.84 7.69
N ARG A 123 -13.06 2.70 8.22
CA ARG A 123 -12.39 3.73 7.42
C ARG A 123 -11.46 3.07 6.39
N PRO A 124 -11.53 3.47 5.10
CA PRO A 124 -10.55 3.07 4.10
C PRO A 124 -9.14 3.45 4.55
N LEU A 125 -8.20 2.51 4.39
CA LEU A 125 -6.78 2.76 4.60
C LEU A 125 -6.11 2.94 3.25
N GLU A 126 -5.52 4.12 3.07
CA GLU A 126 -4.74 4.50 1.91
C GLU A 126 -3.26 4.41 2.23
N VAL A 127 -2.45 3.85 1.33
CA VAL A 127 -1.01 3.73 1.55
C VAL A 127 -0.23 4.15 0.31
N PHE A 128 0.69 5.09 0.50
CA PHE A 128 1.66 5.48 -0.53
C PHE A 128 2.83 4.52 -0.46
N ILE A 129 3.08 3.79 -1.55
CA ILE A 129 4.18 2.82 -1.60
C ILE A 129 5.01 2.94 -2.88
N GLY A 130 6.21 2.37 -2.86
CA GLY A 130 7.08 2.24 -4.02
C GLY A 130 8.15 1.17 -3.84
N PHE A 131 9.23 1.28 -4.61
CA PHE A 131 10.35 0.34 -4.56
C PHE A 131 11.60 0.95 -3.93
N ASN A 132 12.29 0.22 -3.06
CA ASN A 132 13.69 0.53 -2.73
C ASN A 132 14.67 0.00 -3.80
N HIS A 133 15.97 0.22 -3.55
CA HIS A 133 17.08 -0.26 -4.38
C HIS A 133 17.19 -1.79 -4.48
N HIS A 134 16.45 -2.56 -3.69
CA HIS A 134 16.36 -4.03 -3.78
C HIS A 134 15.08 -4.52 -4.48
N ARG A 135 14.28 -3.62 -5.07
CA ARG A 135 12.92 -3.92 -5.59
C ARG A 135 11.96 -4.45 -4.51
N GLY A 136 12.22 -4.16 -3.24
CA GLY A 136 11.30 -4.40 -2.14
C GLY A 136 10.28 -3.29 -1.98
N VAL A 137 9.11 -3.62 -1.45
CA VAL A 137 8.04 -2.65 -1.14
C VAL A 137 8.48 -1.73 0.00
N VAL A 138 8.34 -0.42 -0.20
CA VAL A 138 8.53 0.61 0.84
C VAL A 138 7.27 1.43 0.99
N VAL A 139 6.97 1.83 2.23
CA VAL A 139 5.85 2.71 2.57
C VAL A 139 6.38 4.14 2.76
N PHE A 140 5.76 5.10 2.08
CA PHE A 140 6.12 6.54 2.13
C PHE A 140 5.16 7.36 2.98
N GLY A 141 4.03 6.80 3.37
CA GLY A 141 3.01 7.43 4.19
C GLY A 141 1.71 6.64 4.09
N ALA A 142 0.81 6.90 5.02
CA ALA A 142 -0.52 6.29 5.00
C ALA A 142 -1.58 7.26 5.50
N ALA A 143 -2.83 6.96 5.15
CA ALA A 143 -3.97 7.72 5.60
C ALA A 143 -5.19 6.86 5.90
N LEU A 144 -6.03 7.36 6.80
CA LEU A 144 -7.39 6.88 7.01
C LEU A 144 -8.33 7.96 6.49
N LEU A 145 -9.16 7.62 5.50
CA LEU A 145 -10.14 8.53 4.95
C LEU A 145 -11.53 8.26 5.52
N TYR A 146 -12.37 9.28 5.59
CA TYR A 146 -13.78 9.14 5.94
C TYR A 146 -14.63 8.82 4.70
N ASP A 147 -14.37 9.51 3.60
CA ASP A 147 -15.09 9.36 2.33
C ASP A 147 -14.10 9.33 1.17
N GLU A 148 -13.96 8.15 0.56
CA GLU A 148 -13.13 7.88 -0.63
C GLU A 148 -13.83 8.30 -1.95
N THR A 149 -15.07 8.78 -1.90
CA THR A 149 -15.80 9.24 -3.10
C THR A 149 -15.72 10.75 -3.30
N ALA A 150 -15.28 11.48 -2.27
CA ALA A 150 -15.15 12.92 -2.30
C ALA A 150 -13.78 13.34 -2.87
N ILE A 151 -13.81 14.13 -3.96
CA ILE A 151 -12.62 14.76 -4.55
C ILE A 151 -11.81 15.53 -3.50
N GLU A 152 -12.49 16.23 -2.59
CA GLU A 152 -11.85 17.04 -1.54
C GLU A 152 -11.06 16.19 -0.54
N SER A 153 -11.48 14.95 -0.25
CA SER A 153 -10.72 14.03 0.61
C SER A 153 -9.38 13.66 -0.01
N PHE A 154 -9.38 13.31 -1.30
CA PHE A 154 -8.14 12.99 -2.01
C PHE A 154 -7.25 14.20 -2.23
N LYS A 155 -7.85 15.38 -2.46
CA LYS A 155 -7.10 16.62 -2.58
C LYS A 155 -6.35 16.94 -1.29
N TRP A 156 -7.07 16.93 -0.17
CA TRP A 156 -6.47 17.11 1.15
C TRP A 156 -5.37 16.08 1.42
N LEU A 157 -5.59 14.82 1.03
CA LEU A 157 -4.60 13.75 1.22
C LEU A 157 -3.33 13.98 0.39
N PHE A 158 -3.46 14.33 -0.89
CA PHE A 158 -2.30 14.60 -1.75
C PHE A 158 -1.55 15.86 -1.30
N GLU A 159 -2.25 16.90 -0.86
CA GLU A 159 -1.64 18.10 -0.28
C GLU A 159 -0.88 17.76 1.01
N SER A 160 -1.51 17.02 1.93
CA SER A 160 -0.87 16.57 3.18
C SER A 160 0.35 15.69 2.94
N PHE A 161 0.29 14.82 1.92
CA PHE A 161 1.43 14.01 1.51
C PHE A 161 2.59 14.87 1.01
N LEU A 162 2.32 15.86 0.16
CA LEU A 162 3.35 16.76 -0.35
C LEU A 162 3.95 17.64 0.75
N ASP A 163 3.13 18.14 1.67
CA ASP A 163 3.60 18.92 2.82
C ASP A 163 4.57 18.11 3.69
N ALA A 164 4.29 16.82 3.90
CA ALA A 164 5.18 15.93 4.62
C ALA A 164 6.50 15.65 3.89
N HIS A 165 6.47 15.67 2.55
CA HIS A 165 7.60 15.32 1.69
C HIS A 165 8.28 16.53 1.04
N ALA A 166 8.19 17.70 1.70
CA ALA A 166 8.83 18.94 1.27
C ALA A 166 8.48 19.36 -0.17
N ASP A 167 7.21 19.18 -0.55
CA ASP A 167 6.64 19.44 -1.87
C ASP A 167 7.33 18.70 -3.03
N LYS A 168 8.09 17.63 -2.73
CA LYS A 168 8.64 16.76 -3.76
C LYS A 168 7.49 15.97 -4.39
N LYS A 169 7.16 16.29 -5.65
CA LYS A 169 6.16 15.57 -6.44
C LYS A 169 6.78 14.34 -7.11
N PRO A 170 6.08 13.19 -7.15
CA PRO A 170 6.56 12.02 -7.89
C PRO A 170 6.53 12.32 -9.40
N LYS A 171 7.41 11.66 -10.16
CA LYS A 171 7.36 11.73 -11.63
C LYS A 171 6.18 10.94 -12.17
N THR A 172 5.89 9.81 -11.53
CA THR A 172 4.82 8.89 -11.90
C THR A 172 4.07 8.43 -10.67
N ILE A 173 2.73 8.44 -10.75
CA ILE A 173 1.85 7.78 -9.79
C ILE A 173 0.95 6.78 -10.51
N PHE A 174 0.78 5.62 -9.91
CA PHE A 174 -0.22 4.64 -10.31
C PHE A 174 -1.36 4.59 -9.32
N THR A 175 -2.59 4.60 -9.83
CA THR A 175 -3.81 4.45 -9.05
C THR A 175 -4.77 3.49 -9.74
N ASP A 176 -5.91 3.23 -9.10
CA ASP A 176 -7.04 2.58 -9.74
C ASP A 176 -7.82 3.56 -10.66
N GLN A 177 -9.00 3.14 -11.14
CA GLN A 177 -9.83 3.93 -12.07
C GLN A 177 -10.78 4.90 -11.36
N ASP A 178 -10.50 5.34 -10.14
CA ASP A 178 -11.36 6.27 -9.41
C ASP A 178 -11.36 7.69 -10.04
N PRO A 179 -12.53 8.22 -10.48
CA PRO A 179 -12.61 9.53 -11.09
C PRO A 179 -12.31 10.69 -10.14
N ALA A 180 -12.67 10.57 -8.86
CA ALA A 180 -12.44 11.60 -7.86
C ALA A 180 -10.94 11.72 -7.56
N MET A 181 -10.26 10.59 -7.40
CA MET A 181 -8.81 10.51 -7.23
C MET A 181 -8.08 11.06 -8.45
N ALA A 182 -8.50 10.68 -9.66
CA ALA A 182 -7.91 11.17 -10.90
C ALA A 182 -8.02 12.70 -11.03
N LYS A 183 -9.15 13.27 -10.62
CA LYS A 183 -9.39 14.72 -10.64
C LYS A 183 -8.54 15.43 -9.58
N ALA A 184 -8.56 14.96 -8.33
CA ALA A 184 -7.76 15.53 -7.25
C ALA A 184 -6.27 15.51 -7.59
N LEU A 185 -5.77 14.41 -8.14
CA LEU A 185 -4.38 14.29 -8.57
C LEU A 185 -4.01 15.33 -9.64
N ASN A 186 -4.90 15.56 -10.61
CA ASN A 186 -4.67 16.55 -11.66
C ASN A 186 -4.70 17.99 -11.13
N GLU A 187 -5.44 18.26 -10.06
CA GLU A 187 -5.45 19.57 -9.40
C GLU A 187 -4.19 19.82 -8.55
N VAL A 188 -3.74 18.81 -7.79
CA VAL A 188 -2.62 18.95 -6.84
C VAL A 188 -1.26 18.74 -7.51
N MET A 189 -1.17 17.81 -8.45
CA MET A 189 0.07 17.38 -9.11
C MET A 189 -0.08 17.29 -10.64
N PRO A 190 -0.41 18.40 -11.34
CA PRO A 190 -0.72 18.39 -12.79
C PRO A 190 0.43 17.89 -13.68
N ASN A 191 1.68 17.94 -13.20
CA ASN A 191 2.86 17.52 -13.94
C ASN A 191 3.28 16.07 -13.64
N THR A 192 2.66 15.41 -12.67
CA THR A 192 2.90 14.00 -12.37
C THR A 192 2.17 13.15 -13.40
N TRP A 193 2.88 12.21 -14.02
CA TRP A 193 2.24 11.30 -14.96
C TRP A 193 1.38 10.28 -14.19
N HIS A 194 0.12 10.17 -14.60
CA HIS A 194 -0.88 9.31 -13.96
C HIS A 194 -1.08 8.03 -14.79
N GLY A 195 -0.63 6.89 -14.25
CA GLY A 195 -0.88 5.55 -14.78
C GLY A 195 -2.00 4.82 -14.06
N LEU A 196 -2.67 3.91 -14.77
CA LEU A 196 -3.74 3.07 -14.21
C LEU A 196 -3.25 1.64 -14.03
N TYR A 197 -3.60 1.01 -12.92
CA TYR A 197 -3.28 -0.40 -12.69
C TYR A 197 -3.98 -1.30 -13.69
N THR A 198 -3.21 -1.97 -14.55
CA THR A 198 -3.75 -2.88 -15.58
C THR A 198 -4.58 -4.02 -14.98
N TRP A 199 -4.32 -4.41 -13.73
CA TRP A 199 -5.10 -5.45 -13.05
C TRP A 199 -6.55 -5.02 -12.83
N HIS A 200 -6.81 -3.81 -12.30
CA HIS A 200 -8.18 -3.31 -12.11
C HIS A 200 -8.92 -3.16 -13.44
N ILE A 201 -8.21 -2.71 -14.48
CA ILE A 201 -8.77 -2.63 -15.83
C ILE A 201 -9.19 -4.02 -16.31
N MET A 202 -8.36 -5.04 -16.09
CA MET A 202 -8.68 -6.42 -16.47
C MET A 202 -9.87 -6.97 -15.69
N GLN A 203 -9.94 -6.72 -14.37
CA GLN A 203 -11.10 -7.12 -13.56
C GLN A 203 -12.39 -6.46 -14.03
N ASN A 204 -12.34 -5.16 -14.35
CA ASN A 204 -13.47 -4.43 -14.92
C ASN A 204 -13.82 -4.97 -16.31
N GLY A 205 -12.83 -5.28 -17.14
CA GLY A 205 -13.02 -5.91 -18.45
C GLY A 205 -13.73 -7.25 -18.35
N ILE A 206 -13.35 -8.11 -17.40
CA ILE A 206 -14.05 -9.38 -17.15
C ILE A 206 -15.53 -9.13 -16.81
N LYS A 207 -15.83 -8.16 -15.95
CA LYS A 207 -17.20 -7.83 -15.53
C LYS A 207 -18.04 -7.28 -16.69
N HIS A 208 -17.51 -6.31 -17.44
CA HIS A 208 -18.23 -5.62 -18.50
C HIS A 208 -18.36 -6.47 -19.77
N LEU A 209 -17.34 -7.27 -20.08
CA LEU A 209 -17.31 -8.10 -21.29
C LEU A 209 -17.81 -9.53 -21.05
N TRP A 210 -18.21 -9.87 -19.81
CA TRP A 210 -18.63 -11.23 -19.43
C TRP A 210 -19.59 -11.87 -20.43
N ASN A 211 -20.65 -11.15 -20.80
CA ASN A 211 -21.68 -11.65 -21.72
C ASN A 211 -21.16 -11.91 -23.15
N LEU A 212 -20.11 -11.19 -23.57
CA LEU A 212 -19.48 -11.33 -24.89
C LEU A 212 -18.43 -12.45 -24.94
N VAL A 213 -18.08 -13.02 -23.78
CA VAL A 213 -17.01 -14.02 -23.62
C VAL A 213 -17.56 -15.41 -23.29
N LYS A 214 -18.86 -15.52 -22.95
CA LYS A 214 -19.53 -16.77 -22.54
C LYS A 214 -19.35 -17.94 -23.52
N ASP A 215 -19.24 -17.67 -24.82
CA ASP A 215 -19.18 -18.72 -25.86
C ASP A 215 -17.74 -19.11 -26.27
N GLY A 216 -16.76 -18.92 -25.37
CA GLY A 216 -15.35 -19.22 -25.67
C GLY A 216 -14.67 -18.17 -26.56
N SER A 217 -15.21 -16.95 -26.57
CA SER A 217 -14.67 -15.82 -27.33
C SER A 217 -13.27 -15.44 -26.81
N SER A 218 -12.34 -15.19 -27.74
CA SER A 218 -10.99 -14.72 -27.39
C SER A 218 -10.93 -13.22 -27.09
N LEU A 219 -12.07 -12.53 -26.89
CA LEU A 219 -12.11 -11.07 -26.69
C LEU A 219 -11.23 -10.60 -25.53
N LEU A 220 -11.33 -11.24 -24.36
CA LEU A 220 -10.47 -10.90 -23.22
C LEU A 220 -8.99 -11.12 -23.49
N GLN A 221 -8.65 -12.13 -24.29
CA GLN A 221 -7.26 -12.40 -24.68
C GLN A 221 -6.75 -11.33 -25.64
N VAL A 222 -7.55 -10.92 -26.62
CA VAL A 222 -7.21 -9.82 -27.54
C VAL A 222 -7.08 -8.50 -26.78
N PHE A 223 -8.00 -8.22 -25.85
CA PHE A 223 -7.92 -7.06 -24.97
C PHE A 223 -6.63 -7.08 -24.13
N LYS A 224 -6.27 -8.24 -23.56
CA LYS A 224 -5.02 -8.42 -22.84
C LYS A 224 -3.79 -8.17 -23.72
N THR A 225 -3.79 -8.67 -24.95
CA THR A 225 -2.74 -8.41 -25.94
C THR A 225 -2.60 -6.91 -26.21
N CYS A 226 -3.72 -6.17 -26.35
CA CYS A 226 -3.71 -4.72 -26.48
C CYS A 226 -3.02 -4.01 -25.30
N MET A 227 -3.18 -4.52 -24.07
CA MET A 227 -2.55 -3.94 -22.88
C MET A 227 -1.03 -4.16 -22.82
N PHE A 228 -0.54 -5.35 -23.21
CA PHE A 228 0.79 -5.80 -22.81
C PHE A 228 1.76 -6.13 -23.95
N GLU A 229 1.28 -6.37 -25.17
CA GLU A 229 2.13 -6.97 -26.21
C GLU A 229 2.62 -5.92 -27.22
N TYR A 230 1.81 -4.93 -27.57
CA TYR A 230 2.19 -3.94 -28.57
C TYR A 230 3.22 -2.95 -28.06
N GLU A 231 4.26 -2.79 -28.86
CA GLU A 231 5.27 -1.76 -28.70
C GLU A 231 4.90 -0.55 -29.55
N ASP A 232 4.48 -0.74 -30.80
CA ASP A 232 4.10 0.36 -31.70
C ASP A 232 2.67 0.86 -31.45
N GLU A 233 2.46 2.17 -31.53
CA GLU A 233 1.14 2.77 -31.35
C GLU A 233 0.19 2.40 -32.49
N ASN A 234 0.67 2.29 -33.74
CA ASN A 234 -0.19 1.95 -34.87
C ASN A 234 -0.60 0.47 -34.85
N GLU A 235 0.29 -0.43 -34.41
CA GLU A 235 -0.06 -1.84 -34.19
C GLU A 235 -1.17 -1.98 -33.13
N PHE A 236 -1.07 -1.20 -32.05
CA PHE A 236 -2.13 -1.12 -31.04
C PHE A 236 -3.45 -0.62 -31.64
N GLU A 237 -3.44 0.52 -32.36
CA GLU A 237 -4.67 1.08 -32.94
C GLU A 237 -5.34 0.10 -33.89
N LYS A 238 -4.55 -0.51 -34.77
CA LYS A 238 -5.04 -1.53 -35.71
C LYS A 238 -5.67 -2.72 -34.98
N SER A 239 -4.97 -3.29 -33.99
CA SER A 239 -5.52 -4.42 -33.23
C SER A 239 -6.74 -4.04 -32.40
N TRP A 240 -6.82 -2.79 -31.93
CA TRP A 240 -7.97 -2.30 -31.19
C TRP A 240 -9.19 -2.19 -32.11
N GLU A 241 -9.04 -1.58 -33.28
CA GLU A 241 -10.10 -1.49 -34.29
C GLU A 241 -10.57 -2.88 -34.74
N GLU A 242 -9.64 -3.79 -35.07
CA GLU A 242 -9.98 -5.18 -35.44
C GLU A 242 -10.75 -5.91 -34.33
N MET A 243 -10.44 -5.65 -33.06
CA MET A 243 -11.19 -6.18 -31.92
C MET A 243 -12.60 -5.60 -31.87
N ILE A 244 -12.75 -4.28 -32.01
CA ILE A 244 -14.06 -3.62 -31.99
C ILE A 244 -14.97 -4.15 -33.10
N ASP A 245 -14.40 -4.34 -34.29
CA ASP A 245 -15.06 -4.88 -35.48
C ASP A 245 -15.48 -6.33 -35.32
N LYS A 246 -14.53 -7.20 -34.97
CA LYS A 246 -14.74 -8.65 -34.87
C LYS A 246 -15.82 -9.01 -33.86
N TYR A 247 -15.93 -8.27 -32.77
CA TYR A 247 -16.88 -8.54 -31.70
C TYR A 247 -18.11 -7.62 -31.74
N ALA A 248 -18.25 -6.78 -32.78
CA ALA A 248 -19.35 -5.83 -32.96
C ALA A 248 -19.62 -4.96 -31.72
N THR A 249 -18.56 -4.42 -31.12
CA THR A 249 -18.61 -3.69 -29.84
C THR A 249 -18.50 -2.17 -29.96
N HIS A 250 -18.89 -1.62 -31.11
CA HIS A 250 -18.68 -0.20 -31.44
C HIS A 250 -19.41 0.76 -30.48
N ASP A 251 -20.57 0.35 -29.96
CA ASP A 251 -21.39 1.16 -29.04
C ASP A 251 -21.17 0.76 -27.57
N HIS A 252 -20.11 0.02 -27.27
CA HIS A 252 -19.87 -0.49 -25.92
C HIS A 252 -19.21 0.58 -25.03
N SER A 253 -20.04 1.37 -24.34
CA SER A 253 -19.63 2.51 -23.50
C SER A 253 -18.38 2.31 -22.61
N TRP A 254 -18.19 1.12 -22.03
CA TRP A 254 -17.00 0.84 -21.22
C TRP A 254 -15.71 0.74 -22.07
N LEU A 255 -15.77 0.14 -23.26
CA LEU A 255 -14.63 0.04 -24.18
C LEU A 255 -14.24 1.43 -24.69
N ASP A 256 -15.22 2.28 -25.00
CA ASP A 256 -14.97 3.68 -25.36
C ASP A 256 -14.30 4.46 -24.22
N GLY A 257 -14.80 4.26 -23.00
CA GLY A 257 -14.26 4.90 -21.80
C GLY A 257 -12.80 4.51 -21.57
N ILE A 258 -12.49 3.22 -21.64
CA ILE A 258 -11.12 2.75 -21.38
C ILE A 258 -10.15 3.09 -22.52
N TYR A 259 -10.62 3.10 -23.76
CA TYR A 259 -9.84 3.53 -24.93
C TYR A 259 -9.41 5.00 -24.81
N LYS A 260 -10.28 5.89 -24.35
CA LYS A 260 -9.92 7.30 -24.08
C LYS A 260 -8.77 7.42 -23.06
N LEU A 261 -8.60 6.42 -22.21
CA LEU A 261 -7.55 6.34 -21.20
C LEU A 261 -6.32 5.52 -21.66
N LYS A 262 -6.24 5.06 -22.93
CA LYS A 262 -5.17 4.18 -23.45
C LYS A 262 -3.75 4.61 -23.10
N LYS A 263 -3.50 5.93 -23.10
CA LYS A 263 -2.19 6.50 -22.74
C LYS A 263 -1.75 6.21 -21.31
N LYS A 264 -2.68 5.86 -20.41
CA LYS A 264 -2.42 5.59 -18.99
C LYS A 264 -2.19 4.10 -18.67
N TRP A 265 -2.41 3.19 -19.62
CA TRP A 265 -2.36 1.75 -19.33
C TRP A 265 -1.78 0.86 -20.43
N ALA A 266 -1.82 1.27 -21.69
CA ALA A 266 -1.30 0.47 -22.79
C ALA A 266 0.22 0.63 -22.90
N LYS A 267 0.92 -0.51 -23.03
CA LYS A 267 2.38 -0.58 -23.05
C LYS A 267 3.03 0.38 -24.06
N CYS A 268 2.52 0.41 -25.30
CA CYS A 268 3.05 1.24 -26.38
C CYS A 268 3.12 2.73 -26.00
N TYR A 269 2.10 3.24 -25.31
CA TYR A 269 2.03 4.64 -24.88
C TYR A 269 2.84 4.97 -23.64
N MET A 270 3.22 3.95 -22.85
CA MET A 270 3.96 4.14 -21.59
C MET A 270 5.49 4.08 -21.77
N LYS A 271 5.99 3.79 -22.98
CA LYS A 271 7.42 3.58 -23.26
C LYS A 271 8.35 4.69 -22.78
N ASN A 272 7.93 5.94 -22.97
CA ASN A 272 8.73 7.11 -22.61
C ASN A 272 8.48 7.59 -21.17
N THR A 273 7.68 6.85 -20.41
CA THR A 273 7.34 7.18 -19.02
C THR A 273 8.25 6.42 -18.07
N PHE A 274 8.79 7.14 -17.08
CA PHE A 274 9.57 6.52 -16.02
C PHE A 274 8.65 5.79 -15.03
N THR A 275 8.51 4.48 -15.18
CA THR A 275 7.54 3.66 -14.40
C THR A 275 8.20 2.66 -13.46
N LEU A 276 9.54 2.51 -13.50
CA LEU A 276 10.28 1.46 -12.80
C LEU A 276 9.76 0.02 -13.06
N GLY A 277 8.99 -0.18 -14.13
CA GLY A 277 8.34 -1.46 -14.43
C GLY A 277 7.07 -1.73 -13.64
N VAL A 278 6.56 -0.77 -12.86
CA VAL A 278 5.23 -0.83 -12.25
C VAL A 278 4.19 -0.85 -13.38
N ARG A 279 3.29 -1.84 -13.33
CA ARG A 279 2.19 -1.99 -14.28
C ARG A 279 0.93 -2.57 -13.65
N SER A 280 1.10 -3.48 -12.70
CA SER A 280 0.01 -4.13 -11.96
C SER A 280 0.04 -3.77 -10.48
N THR A 281 -0.98 -4.25 -9.77
CA THR A 281 -1.16 -4.16 -8.31
C THR A 281 -0.17 -5.02 -7.52
N GLN A 282 0.92 -5.55 -8.09
CA GLN A 282 1.84 -6.45 -7.36
C GLN A 282 2.36 -5.85 -6.04
N LEU A 283 2.71 -4.56 -6.06
CA LEU A 283 3.15 -3.83 -4.88
C LEU A 283 2.04 -3.75 -3.83
N SER A 284 0.86 -3.31 -4.25
CA SER A 284 -0.27 -3.13 -3.35
C SER A 284 -0.84 -4.47 -2.88
N GLU A 285 -1.01 -5.48 -3.73
CA GLU A 285 -1.39 -6.84 -3.36
C GLU A 285 -0.44 -7.46 -2.33
N SER A 286 0.87 -7.28 -2.50
CA SER A 286 1.86 -7.77 -1.52
C SER A 286 1.72 -7.06 -0.18
N LEU A 287 1.50 -5.75 -0.17
CA LEU A 287 1.25 -5.00 1.06
C LEU A 287 -0.10 -5.37 1.67
N ASN A 288 -1.16 -5.45 0.87
CA ASN A 288 -2.53 -5.75 1.26
C ASN A 288 -2.64 -7.16 1.86
N GLY A 289 -1.88 -8.12 1.33
CA GLY A 289 -1.74 -9.45 1.92
C GLY A 289 -1.16 -9.41 3.33
N ASP A 290 -0.08 -8.64 3.53
CA ASP A 290 0.52 -8.44 4.85
C ASP A 290 -0.44 -7.66 5.77
N LEU A 291 -1.04 -6.55 5.31
CA LEU A 291 -2.03 -5.77 6.06
C LEU A 291 -3.20 -6.62 6.55
N LYS A 292 -3.79 -7.46 5.69
CA LYS A 292 -4.88 -8.37 6.07
C LYS A 292 -4.49 -9.39 7.14
N ALA A 293 -3.21 -9.73 7.28
CA ALA A 293 -2.74 -10.65 8.32
C ALA A 293 -2.72 -10.00 9.71
N TYR A 294 -2.50 -8.67 9.79
CA TYR A 294 -2.37 -7.94 11.05
C TYR A 294 -3.59 -7.08 11.40
N LEU A 295 -4.27 -6.52 10.40
CA LEU A 295 -5.40 -5.62 10.59
C LEU A 295 -6.71 -6.39 10.58
N LYS A 296 -7.56 -6.10 11.56
CA LYS A 296 -8.88 -6.71 11.73
C LYS A 296 -9.90 -5.62 12.03
N SER A 297 -11.14 -5.86 11.62
CA SER A 297 -12.26 -4.93 11.80
C SER A 297 -12.75 -4.81 13.25
N ASP A 298 -12.11 -5.49 14.21
CA ASP A 298 -12.38 -5.37 15.66
C ASP A 298 -11.29 -4.58 16.43
N LEU A 299 -10.29 -4.03 15.73
CA LEU A 299 -9.25 -3.18 16.30
C LEU A 299 -9.73 -1.74 16.56
N ASP A 300 -9.49 -1.24 17.78
CA ASP A 300 -9.57 0.19 18.05
C ASP A 300 -8.45 0.97 17.33
N ILE A 301 -8.59 2.30 17.24
CA ILE A 301 -7.69 3.15 16.46
C ILE A 301 -6.22 3.05 16.90
N VAL A 302 -5.96 2.91 18.21
CA VAL A 302 -4.59 2.79 18.72
C VAL A 302 -4.01 1.43 18.38
N GLN A 303 -4.79 0.36 18.55
CA GLN A 303 -4.38 -0.97 18.15
C GLN A 303 -4.13 -1.06 16.64
N PHE A 304 -4.96 -0.39 15.84
CA PHE A 304 -4.77 -0.28 14.39
C PHE A 304 -3.37 0.26 14.07
N PHE A 305 -2.96 1.38 14.68
CA PHE A 305 -1.63 1.95 14.44
C PHE A 305 -0.50 1.02 14.88
N GLU A 306 -0.61 0.38 16.06
CA GLU A 306 0.39 -0.59 16.54
C GLU A 306 0.56 -1.77 15.56
N HIS A 307 -0.54 -2.23 14.95
CA HIS A 307 -0.52 -3.29 13.96
C HIS A 307 0.01 -2.84 12.60
N PHE A 308 -0.34 -1.64 12.17
CA PHE A 308 0.17 -1.03 10.95
C PHE A 308 1.70 -0.85 11.02
N GLU A 309 2.22 -0.32 12.13
CA GLU A 309 3.66 -0.15 12.36
C GLU A 309 4.43 -1.48 12.18
N ARG A 310 3.85 -2.61 12.58
CA ARG A 310 4.50 -3.91 12.42
C ARG A 310 4.59 -4.38 10.99
N VAL A 311 3.58 -4.08 10.18
CA VAL A 311 3.63 -4.37 8.75
C VAL A 311 4.78 -3.57 8.13
N VAL A 312 4.93 -2.29 8.51
CA VAL A 312 6.04 -1.44 8.07
C VAL A 312 7.38 -2.00 8.53
N GLU A 313 7.52 -2.37 9.80
CA GLU A 313 8.75 -2.98 10.34
C GLU A 313 9.09 -4.31 9.65
N GLN A 314 8.10 -5.12 9.28
CA GLN A 314 8.31 -6.34 8.51
C GLN A 314 8.88 -6.03 7.11
N LYS A 315 8.45 -4.95 6.45
CA LYS A 315 9.03 -4.52 5.17
C LYS A 315 10.48 -4.04 5.33
N ARG A 316 10.75 -3.25 6.38
CA ARG A 316 12.11 -2.80 6.73
C ARG A 316 13.04 -3.95 7.05
N HIS A 317 12.56 -4.97 7.77
CA HIS A 317 13.33 -6.16 8.07
C HIS A 317 13.71 -6.94 6.79
N LYS A 318 12.76 -7.11 5.86
CA LYS A 318 13.02 -7.74 4.56
C LYS A 318 14.07 -6.97 3.74
N GLU A 319 14.09 -5.63 3.82
CA GLU A 319 15.15 -4.82 3.20
C GLU A 319 16.52 -5.09 3.85
N LEU A 320 16.59 -5.15 5.18
CA LEU A 320 17.84 -5.47 5.89
C LEU A 320 18.36 -6.87 5.54
N GLU A 321 17.48 -7.86 5.41
CA GLU A 321 17.84 -9.20 4.96
C GLU A 321 18.37 -9.17 3.50
N ALA A 322 17.72 -8.42 2.62
CA ALA A 322 18.18 -8.25 1.24
C ALA A 322 19.56 -7.59 1.17
N GLU A 323 19.78 -6.55 1.96
CA GLU A 323 21.07 -5.86 2.09
C GLU A 323 22.17 -6.79 2.61
N PHE A 324 21.88 -7.57 3.66
CA PHE A 324 22.81 -8.57 4.17
C PHE A 324 23.17 -9.61 3.11
N ASN A 325 22.16 -10.16 2.42
CA ASN A 325 22.37 -11.17 1.37
C ASN A 325 23.16 -10.61 0.17
N ALA A 326 22.93 -9.35 -0.20
CA ALA A 326 23.64 -8.69 -1.29
C ALA A 326 25.15 -8.58 -1.03
N ARG A 327 25.56 -8.43 0.24
CA ARG A 327 26.97 -8.37 0.63
C ARG A 327 27.66 -9.74 0.62
N GLN A 328 26.89 -10.82 0.72
CA GLN A 328 27.43 -12.19 0.81
C GLN A 328 27.70 -12.82 -0.55
N LYS A 329 26.97 -12.40 -1.60
CA LYS A 329 27.00 -13.08 -2.90
C LYS A 329 27.02 -12.07 -4.05
N PHE A 330 28.08 -12.15 -4.85
CA PHE A 330 28.10 -11.47 -6.14
C PHE A 330 27.18 -12.20 -7.14
N PRO A 331 26.31 -11.46 -7.85
CA PRO A 331 25.55 -12.02 -8.95
C PRO A 331 26.45 -12.68 -10.00
N LYS A 332 25.98 -13.79 -10.59
CA LYS A 332 26.64 -14.37 -11.75
C LYS A 332 26.39 -13.47 -12.97
N LEU A 333 27.45 -13.13 -13.69
CA LEU A 333 27.35 -12.41 -14.96
C LEU A 333 26.88 -13.37 -16.07
N SER A 334 25.89 -12.94 -16.85
CA SER A 334 25.47 -13.64 -18.09
C SER A 334 26.61 -13.68 -19.12
N LEU A 335 27.32 -12.56 -19.29
CA LEU A 335 28.48 -12.43 -20.17
C LEU A 335 29.74 -12.05 -19.36
N LYS A 336 30.55 -13.05 -19.00
CA LYS A 336 31.74 -12.89 -18.13
C LYS A 336 32.74 -11.85 -18.63
N ASN A 337 32.86 -11.69 -19.94
CA ASN A 337 33.85 -10.81 -20.57
C ASN A 337 33.28 -9.43 -20.92
N SER A 338 32.03 -9.11 -20.55
CA SER A 338 31.46 -7.78 -20.80
C SER A 338 31.98 -6.78 -19.75
N PRO A 339 32.78 -5.76 -20.13
CA PRO A 339 33.25 -4.74 -19.20
C PRO A 339 32.08 -3.97 -18.56
N LEU A 340 30.99 -3.80 -19.32
CA LEU A 340 29.78 -3.14 -18.85
C LEU A 340 29.13 -3.90 -17.68
N LEU A 341 28.98 -5.23 -17.80
CA LEU A 341 28.39 -6.04 -16.73
C LEU A 341 29.31 -6.11 -15.50
N GLN A 342 30.63 -6.12 -15.70
CA GLN A 342 31.61 -6.08 -14.61
C GLN A 342 31.56 -4.78 -13.82
N GLN A 343 31.27 -3.66 -14.47
CA GLN A 343 31.04 -2.40 -13.78
C GLN A 343 29.65 -2.37 -13.12
N ALA A 344 28.60 -2.76 -13.84
CA ALA A 344 27.23 -2.72 -13.34
C ALA A 344 27.03 -3.56 -12.07
N VAL A 345 27.69 -4.73 -11.97
CA VAL A 345 27.59 -5.60 -10.78
C VAL A 345 28.21 -5.00 -9.53
N GLN A 346 29.11 -4.01 -9.67
CA GLN A 346 29.72 -3.31 -8.54
C GLN A 346 28.86 -2.15 -8.03
N VAL A 347 27.95 -1.64 -8.87
CA VAL A 347 27.13 -0.45 -8.57
C VAL A 347 25.71 -0.86 -8.15
N TYR A 348 25.12 -1.84 -8.82
CA TYR A 348 23.74 -2.25 -8.58
C TYR A 348 23.62 -3.35 -7.52
N THR A 349 22.50 -3.31 -6.78
CA THR A 349 22.09 -4.45 -5.96
C THR A 349 21.86 -5.68 -6.84
N PRO A 350 21.94 -6.90 -6.28
CA PRO A 350 21.68 -8.12 -7.04
C PRO A 350 20.34 -8.14 -7.78
N ALA A 351 19.30 -7.56 -7.16
CA ALA A 351 17.96 -7.49 -7.75
C ALA A 351 17.96 -6.61 -9.01
N ILE A 352 18.55 -5.41 -8.93
CA ILE A 352 18.61 -4.46 -10.05
C ILE A 352 19.59 -4.94 -11.12
N PHE A 353 20.73 -5.51 -10.73
CA PHE A 353 21.69 -6.07 -11.67
C PHE A 353 21.08 -7.18 -12.52
N LYS A 354 20.23 -8.04 -11.93
CA LYS A 354 19.53 -9.09 -12.67
C LYS A 354 18.69 -8.51 -13.80
N ILE A 355 17.94 -7.45 -13.53
CA ILE A 355 17.10 -6.78 -14.54
C ILE A 355 17.94 -6.10 -15.62
N PHE A 356 19.12 -5.61 -15.27
CA PHE A 356 20.02 -4.95 -16.23
C PHE A 356 20.65 -5.94 -17.22
N GLN A 357 20.92 -7.18 -16.79
CA GLN A 357 21.60 -8.17 -17.63
C GLN A 357 20.65 -9.07 -18.43
N ASP A 358 19.36 -9.11 -18.07
CA ASP A 358 18.28 -9.78 -18.80
C ASP A 358 17.86 -8.92 -20.00
#